data_AF-A0A6N6KAL2-F1
#
_entry.id   AF-A0A6N6KAL2-F1
#
_cell.length_a   1.000
_cell.length_b   1.000
_cell.length_c   1.000
_cell.angle_alpha   90.00
_cell.angle_beta   90.00
_cell.angle_gamma   90.00
#
_symmetry.space_group_name_H-M   'P 1'
#
loop_
_entity.id
_entity.type
_entity.pdbx_description
1 polymer ?
#
loop_
_entity_poly.entity_id
_entity_poly.type
_entity_poly.pdbx_seq_one_letter_code
_entity_poly.pdbx_strand_id
1 'polypeptide(L)'
;MNKIFMINLKFNLAIIFLFLLMTSCSKFEIASNERGVMFKRFDGGIDTSKVYLPGKYRLSNYDRMIVYNVDPQVDENGQRVDS
;
A
#
# COMPACT_ATOMS: atom_id res chain seq x y z
N MET A 1 -14.62 -0.57 43.08
CA MET A 1 -13.95 -1.26 41.93
C MET A 1 -12.59 -1.78 42.39
N ASN A 2 -12.35 -3.08 42.29
CA ASN A 2 -11.08 -3.69 42.69
C ASN A 2 -9.95 -3.17 41.79
N LYS A 3 -8.88 -2.61 42.39
CA LYS A 3 -7.72 -2.08 41.64
C LYS A 3 -7.11 -3.13 40.70
N ILE A 4 -7.11 -4.40 41.12
CA ILE A 4 -6.65 -5.55 40.33
C ILE A 4 -7.48 -5.73 39.05
N PHE A 5 -8.79 -5.53 39.11
CA PHE A 5 -9.67 -5.61 37.95
C PHE A 5 -9.37 -4.50 36.94
N MET A 6 -9.16 -3.27 37.40
CA MET A 6 -8.80 -2.14 36.51
C MET A 6 -7.45 -2.34 35.81
N ILE A 7 -6.46 -2.92 36.49
CA ILE A 7 -5.13 -3.18 35.89
C ILE A 7 -5.25 -4.22 34.78
N ASN A 8 -5.94 -5.34 35.03
CA ASN A 8 -6.15 -6.38 34.02
C ASN A 8 -6.94 -5.87 32.81
N LEU A 9 -7.92 -4.99 33.04
CA LEU A 9 -8.70 -4.38 31.96
C LEU A 9 -7.83 -3.46 31.08
N LYS A 10 -7.02 -2.59 31.68
CA LYS A 10 -6.12 -1.69 30.95
C LYS A 10 -5.07 -2.47 30.16
N PHE A 11 -4.53 -3.53 30.75
CA PHE A 11 -3.54 -4.38 30.10
C PHE A 11 -4.11 -5.10 28.87
N ASN A 12 -5.31 -5.69 28.99
CA ASN A 12 -5.99 -6.30 27.86
C ASN A 12 -6.31 -5.28 26.76
N LEU A 13 -6.78 -4.08 27.15
CA LEU A 13 -7.08 -3.03 26.18
C LEU A 13 -5.83 -2.58 25.42
N ALA A 14 -4.68 -2.48 26.11
CA ALA A 14 -3.40 -2.13 25.49
C ALA A 14 -2.93 -3.22 24.50
N ILE A 15 -3.11 -4.50 24.85
CA ILE A 15 -2.78 -5.62 23.96
C ILE A 15 -3.65 -5.61 22.70
N ILE A 16 -4.97 -5.42 22.85
CA ILE A 16 -5.90 -5.35 21.73
C ILE A 16 -5.54 -4.16 20.81
N PHE A 17 -5.25 -3.00 21.41
CA PHE A 17 -4.84 -1.82 20.67
C PHE A 17 -3.55 -2.06 19.88
N LEU A 18 -2.54 -2.68 20.49
CA LEU A 18 -1.30 -3.03 19.81
C LEU A 18 -1.54 -4.00 18.64
N PHE A 19 -2.43 -4.98 18.82
CA PHE A 19 -2.76 -5.96 17.79
C PHE A 19 -3.44 -5.30 16.58
N LEU A 20 -4.33 -4.33 16.80
CA LEU A 20 -5.00 -3.58 15.74
C LEU A 20 -4.02 -2.71 14.91
N LEU A 21 -2.98 -2.17 15.54
CA LEU A 21 -1.96 -1.40 14.82
C LEU A 21 -1.14 -2.29 13.88
N MET A 22 -0.83 -3.53 14.28
CA MET A 22 -0.02 -4.45 13.47
C MET A 22 -0.72 -4.96 12.21
N THR A 23 -2.05 -5.02 12.19
CA THR A 23 -2.85 -5.45 11.02
C THR A 23 -3.03 -4.38 9.95
N SER A 24 -2.45 -3.20 10.12
CA SER A 24 -2.67 -2.04 9.22
C SER A 24 -1.88 -2.09 7.88
N CYS A 25 -1.47 -3.28 7.42
CA CYS A 25 -0.61 -3.43 6.26
C CYS A 25 -1.22 -4.38 5.21
N SER A 26 -1.30 -3.92 3.96
CA SER A 26 -1.84 -4.66 2.82
C SER A 26 -0.73 -5.20 1.93
N LYS A 27 -0.99 -6.33 1.28
CA LYS A 27 -0.12 -6.88 0.23
C LYS A 27 -0.63 -6.41 -1.12
N PHE A 28 0.27 -5.96 -1.98
CA PHE A 28 -0.04 -5.51 -3.33
C PHE A 28 0.96 -6.10 -4.32
N GLU A 29 0.51 -6.47 -5.51
CA GLU A 29 1.33 -7.09 -6.53
C GLU A 29 1.27 -6.24 -7.80
N ILE A 30 2.44 -5.95 -8.37
CA ILE A 30 2.60 -5.24 -9.63
C ILE A 30 2.90 -6.28 -10.70
N ALA A 31 2.09 -6.32 -11.77
CA ALA A 31 2.28 -7.26 -12.87
C ALA A 31 3.53 -6.94 -13.71
N SER A 32 3.99 -7.90 -14.53
CA SER A 32 5.24 -7.73 -15.32
C SER A 32 5.20 -6.58 -16.31
N ASN A 33 4.02 -6.31 -16.87
CA ASN A 33 3.72 -5.22 -17.79
C ASN A 33 3.28 -3.92 -17.09
N GLU A 34 3.36 -3.87 -15.76
CA GLU A 34 2.98 -2.70 -14.99
C GLU A 34 4.18 -2.04 -14.31
N ARG A 35 4.07 -0.73 -14.07
CA ARG A 35 5.00 0.04 -13.23
C ARG A 35 4.21 0.89 -12.26
N GLY A 36 4.68 0.93 -11.02
CA GLY A 36 3.97 1.58 -9.92
C GLY A 36 4.63 2.88 -9.46
N VAL A 37 3.83 3.84 -8.99
CA VAL A 37 4.26 5.00 -8.21
C VAL A 37 3.50 5.00 -6.89
N MET A 38 4.21 5.30 -5.81
CA MET A 38 3.64 5.29 -4.47
C MET A 38 3.10 6.68 -4.13
N PHE A 39 1.82 6.75 -3.77
CA PHE A 39 1.24 7.92 -3.10
C PHE A 39 1.18 7.67 -1.60
N LYS A 40 1.99 8.40 -0.84
CA LYS A 40 2.00 8.37 0.61
C LYS A 40 1.13 9.48 1.17
N ARG A 41 0.05 9.11 1.87
CA ARG A 41 -0.95 10.08 2.35
C ARG A 41 -0.40 11.04 3.41
N PHE A 42 0.52 10.56 4.24
CA PHE A 42 1.06 11.30 5.39
C PHE A 42 2.52 11.73 5.22
N ASP A 43 3.11 11.51 4.04
CA ASP A 43 4.55 11.74 3.78
C ASP A 43 4.75 12.54 2.48
N GLY A 44 3.98 13.63 2.33
CA GLY A 44 4.19 14.59 1.24
C GLY A 44 3.59 14.22 -0.12
N GLY A 45 2.88 13.10 -0.26
CA GLY A 45 2.14 12.75 -1.48
C GLY A 45 2.85 11.74 -2.38
N ILE A 46 2.98 12.04 -3.68
CA ILE A 46 3.59 11.12 -4.65
C ILE A 46 5.10 11.05 -4.43
N ASP A 47 5.61 9.85 -4.21
CA ASP A 47 7.04 9.57 -4.18
C ASP A 47 7.61 9.58 -5.60
N THR A 48 8.25 10.68 -5.98
CA THR A 48 8.87 10.89 -7.30
C THR A 48 10.31 10.38 -7.36
N SER A 49 10.87 9.90 -6.24
CA SER A 49 12.26 9.44 -6.16
C SER A 49 12.47 8.07 -6.80
N LYS A 50 11.39 7.28 -6.94
CA LYS A 50 11.45 5.91 -7.44
C LYS A 50 10.19 5.48 -8.17
N VAL A 51 10.40 4.61 -9.14
CA VAL A 51 9.34 3.85 -9.81
C VAL A 51 9.45 2.40 -9.34
N TYR A 52 8.32 1.83 -8.95
CA TYR A 52 8.21 0.47 -8.47
C TYR A 52 8.11 -0.49 -9.67
N LEU A 53 9.01 -1.48 -9.69
CA LEU A 53 9.07 -2.52 -10.71
C LEU A 53 8.06 -3.65 -10.40
N PRO A 54 7.87 -4.63 -11.30
CA PRO A 54 7.02 -5.77 -11.04
C PRO A 54 7.47 -6.55 -9.80
N GLY A 55 6.50 -7.01 -9.01
CA GLY A 55 6.77 -7.76 -7.80
C GLY A 55 5.73 -7.57 -6.70
N LYS A 56 6.00 -8.21 -5.56
CA LYS A 56 5.12 -8.17 -4.38
C LYS A 56 5.62 -7.14 -3.39
N TYR A 57 4.78 -6.16 -3.13
CA TYR A 57 5.05 -5.08 -2.19
C TYR A 57 4.10 -5.15 -1.01
N ARG A 58 4.59 -4.66 0.12
CA ARG A 58 3.76 -4.44 1.29
C ARG A 58 3.52 -2.94 1.41
N LEU A 59 2.25 -2.56 1.46
CA LEU A 59 1.79 -1.19 1.52
C LEU A 59 1.13 -0.94 2.86
N SER A 60 1.34 0.25 3.40
CA SER A 60 0.48 0.75 4.46
C SER A 60 -0.97 0.83 3.94
N ASN A 61 -1.97 0.53 4.78
CA ASN A 61 -3.38 0.68 4.42
C ASN A 61 -3.77 2.13 4.09
N TYR A 62 -2.91 3.10 4.41
CA TYR A 62 -3.13 4.51 4.14
C TYR A 62 -2.49 5.00 2.83
N ASP A 63 -1.53 4.24 2.31
CA ASP A 63 -0.82 4.57 1.08
C ASP A 63 -1.53 3.96 -0.13
N ARG A 64 -1.36 4.55 -1.30
CA ARG A 64 -1.93 4.05 -2.55
C ARG A 64 -0.83 3.80 -3.55
N MET A 65 -0.79 2.59 -4.10
CA MET A 65 0.02 2.30 -5.29
C MET A 65 -0.80 2.64 -6.52
N ILE A 66 -0.26 3.50 -7.37
CA ILE A 66 -0.84 3.83 -8.68
C ILE A 66 -0.01 3.07 -9.71
N VAL A 67 -0.63 2.14 -10.43
CA VAL A 67 0.03 1.33 -11.46
C VAL A 67 -0.35 1.81 -12.84
N TYR A 68 0.61 1.73 -13.76
CA TYR A 68 0.45 2.06 -15.17
C TYR A 68 0.90 0.88 -16.01
N ASN A 69 0.11 0.55 -17.03
CA ASN A 69 0.53 -0.38 -18.06
C ASN A 69 1.62 0.29 -18.92
N VAL A 70 2.77 -0.38 -19.08
CA VAL A 70 3.89 0.07 -19.91
C VAL A 70 3.97 -0.63 -21.26
N ASP A 71 2.99 -1.47 -21.58
CA ASP A 71 2.84 -2.05 -22.91
C ASP A 71 2.64 -0.94 -23.95
N PRO A 72 3.19 -1.08 -25.16
CA PRO A 72 2.94 -0.15 -26.24
C PRO A 72 1.44 -0.03 -26.50
N GLN A 73 0.94 1.20 -26.57
CA GLN A 73 -0.42 1.42 -27.04
C GLN A 73 -0.47 1.08 -28.53
N VAL A 74 -1.41 0.21 -28.88
CA VAL A 74 -1.71 -0.19 -30.25
C VAL A 74 -3.11 0.28 -30.61
N ASP A 75 -3.27 0.78 -31.82
CA ASP A 75 -4.55 1.19 -32.36
C ASP A 75 -5.42 -0.02 -32.75
N GLU A 76 -6.61 0.25 -33.28
CA GLU A 76 -7.54 -0.77 -33.78
C GLU A 76 -6.95 -1.61 -34.93
N ASN A 77 -5.91 -1.10 -35.61
CA ASN A 77 -5.22 -1.75 -36.71
C ASN A 77 -3.95 -2.49 -36.25
N GLY A 78 -3.66 -2.51 -34.95
CA GLY A 78 -2.46 -3.12 -34.38
C GLY A 78 -1.17 -2.35 -34.66
N GLN A 79 -1.27 -1.11 -35.15
CA GLN A 79 -0.14 -0.21 -35.32
C GLN A 79 0.17 0.47 -33.99
N ARG A 80 1.46 0.67 -33.69
CA ARG A 80 1.88 1.41 -32.50
C ARG A 80 1.35 2.82 -32.62
N VAL A 81 0.73 3.34 -31.57
CA VAL A 81 0.34 4.76 -31.49
C VAL A 81 1.61 5.54 -31.16
N ASP A 82 2.35 5.93 -32.19
CA ASP A 82 3.48 6.85 -32.08
C ASP A 82 2.98 8.25 -31.70
N SER A 83 3.62 8.82 -30.68
CA SER A 83 3.32 10.13 -30.09
C SER A 83 3.94 11.28 -30.90
#